data_AF-A0AAQ3JYM7-F1
#
_entry.id   AF-A0AAQ3JYM7-F1
#
_cell.length_a   1.000
_cell.length_b   1.000
_cell.length_c   1.000
_cell.angle_alpha   90.00
_cell.angle_beta   90.00
_cell.angle_gamma   90.00
#
_symmetry.space_group_name_H-M   'P 1'
#
loop_
_entity.id
_entity.type
_entity.pdbx_description
1 polymer ?
#
loop_
_entity_poly.entity_id
_entity_poly.type
_entity_poly.pdbx_seq_one_letter_code
_entity_poly.pdbx_strand_id
1 'polypeptide(L)'
;MDSMRKLLVEKLTQLLLVFMDAPGFLAEKVDQVFPPETRKETLHQWVDFGLRVVLLVMVVRLLLYCCGGGGGRGRKMKAPGRHGARMPRSEFEANPRGYFVNHRAKKGHAP
;
A
#
# COMPACT_ATOMS: atom_id res chain seq x y z
N MET A 1 28.47 -16.31 5.30
CA MET A 1 27.07 -16.26 4.83
C MET A 1 26.41 -17.64 4.79
N ASP A 2 27.20 -18.70 4.89
CA ASP A 2 26.78 -20.10 4.70
C ASP A 2 25.96 -20.64 5.88
N SER A 3 26.25 -20.20 7.11
CA SER A 3 25.45 -20.55 8.29
C SER A 3 24.03 -19.99 8.25
N MET A 4 23.85 -18.74 7.78
CA MET A 4 22.52 -18.14 7.64
C MET A 4 21.67 -18.85 6.58
N ARG A 5 22.30 -19.24 5.46
CA ARG A 5 21.62 -20.01 4.39
C ARG A 5 21.21 -21.40 4.88
N LYS A 6 22.08 -22.10 5.61
CA LYS A 6 21.72 -23.40 6.22
C LYS A 6 20.53 -23.29 7.16
N LEU A 7 20.54 -22.27 8.02
CA LEU A 7 19.48 -22.05 9.00
C LEU A 7 18.14 -21.68 8.33
N LEU A 8 18.20 -20.90 7.25
CA LEU A 8 17.02 -20.59 6.42
C LEU A 8 16.48 -21.83 5.71
N VAL A 9 17.34 -22.66 5.11
CA VAL A 9 16.94 -23.89 4.43
C VAL A 9 16.30 -24.86 5.41
N GLU A 10 16.90 -25.06 6.58
CA GLU A 10 16.38 -25.97 7.61
C GLU A 10 15.03 -25.50 8.16
N LYS A 11 14.86 -24.19 8.39
CA LYS A 11 13.58 -23.59 8.81
C LYS A 11 12.52 -23.64 7.71
N LEU A 12 12.90 -23.42 6.45
CA LEU A 12 12.01 -23.57 5.30
C LEU A 12 11.57 -25.02 5.12
N THR A 13 12.46 -26.00 5.31
CA THR A 13 12.14 -27.43 5.23
C THR A 13 11.20 -27.86 6.36
N GLN A 14 11.43 -27.40 7.60
CA GLN A 14 10.48 -27.64 8.70
C GLN A 14 9.12 -27.01 8.41
N LEU A 15 9.10 -25.78 7.89
CA LEU A 15 7.86 -25.09 7.55
C LEU A 15 7.11 -25.80 6.42
N LEU A 16 7.82 -26.27 5.39
CA LEU A 16 7.25 -27.01 4.26
C LEU A 16 6.67 -28.35 4.69
N LEU A 17 7.34 -29.08 5.58
CA LEU A 17 6.83 -30.34 6.14
C LEU A 17 5.50 -30.10 6.89
N VAL A 18 5.48 -29.11 7.79
CA VAL A 18 4.26 -28.75 8.53
C VAL A 18 3.16 -28.26 7.58
N PHE A 19 3.51 -27.49 6.55
CA PHE A 19 2.56 -27.01 5.55
C PHE A 19 2.05 -28.10 4.62
N MET A 20 2.77 -29.22 4.46
CA MET A 20 2.34 -30.39 3.70
C MET A 20 1.45 -31.34 4.51
N ASP A 21 1.54 -31.34 5.83
CA ASP A 21 0.59 -32.06 6.71
C ASP A 21 -0.71 -31.27 6.95
N ALA A 22 -0.64 -29.94 6.94
CA ALA A 22 -1.79 -29.03 7.05
C ALA A 22 -2.95 -29.29 6.05
N PRO A 23 -2.72 -29.59 4.75
CA PRO A 23 -3.80 -29.86 3.81
C PRO A 23 -4.59 -31.13 4.15
N GLY A 24 -4.04 -32.11 4.87
CA GLY A 24 -4.81 -33.29 5.29
C GLY A 24 -5.91 -32.92 6.31
N PHE A 25 -5.55 -32.13 7.32
CA PHE A 25 -6.50 -31.62 8.31
C PHE A 25 -7.46 -30.59 7.72
N LEU A 26 -6.97 -29.77 6.79
CA LEU A 26 -7.80 -28.82 6.07
C LEU A 26 -8.77 -29.55 5.13
N ALA A 27 -8.35 -30.63 4.47
CA ALA A 27 -9.20 -31.45 3.62
C ALA A 27 -10.29 -32.16 4.42
N GLU A 28 -9.96 -32.71 5.61
CA GLU A 28 -10.95 -33.31 6.51
C GLU A 28 -12.00 -32.29 6.96
N LYS A 29 -11.57 -31.05 7.28
CA LYS A 29 -12.48 -29.96 7.65
C LYS A 29 -13.24 -29.38 6.46
N VAL A 30 -12.63 -29.33 5.29
CA VAL A 30 -13.27 -28.88 4.05
C VAL A 30 -14.32 -29.90 3.61
N ASP A 31 -14.06 -31.21 3.71
CA ASP A 31 -15.06 -32.25 3.42
C ASP A 31 -16.19 -32.25 4.47
N GLN A 32 -15.90 -31.91 5.72
CA GLN A 32 -16.92 -31.75 6.77
C GLN A 32 -17.78 -30.48 6.56
N VAL A 33 -17.20 -29.40 6.04
CA VAL A 33 -17.90 -28.12 5.79
C VAL A 33 -18.56 -28.09 4.41
N PHE A 34 -18.09 -28.88 3.45
CA PHE A 34 -18.57 -28.94 2.08
C PHE A 34 -18.86 -30.39 1.64
N PRO A 35 -20.12 -30.85 1.71
CA PRO A 35 -20.50 -32.16 1.20
C PRO A 35 -20.22 -32.27 -0.32
N PRO A 36 -19.74 -33.43 -0.80
CA PRO A 36 -19.24 -33.60 -2.18
C PRO A 36 -20.30 -33.43 -3.28
N GLU A 37 -21.59 -33.53 -2.93
CA GLU A 37 -22.73 -33.52 -3.86
C GLU A 37 -23.18 -32.12 -4.32
N THR A 38 -22.71 -31.03 -3.69
CA THR A 38 -23.07 -29.65 -4.08
C THR A 38 -21.94 -28.90 -4.80
N ARG A 39 -20.89 -29.63 -5.19
CA ARG A 39 -19.58 -29.07 -5.54
C ARG A 39 -19.57 -28.10 -6.73
N LYS A 40 -20.47 -28.19 -7.71
CA LYS A 40 -20.35 -27.39 -8.95
C LYS A 40 -21.00 -26.01 -8.84
N GLU A 41 -22.29 -25.95 -8.50
CA GLU A 41 -23.01 -24.68 -8.33
C GLU A 41 -22.48 -23.85 -7.16
N THR A 42 -22.19 -24.47 -6.01
CA THR A 42 -21.82 -23.72 -4.80
C THR A 42 -20.35 -23.23 -4.87
N LEU A 43 -19.46 -23.95 -5.54
CA LEU A 43 -18.07 -23.49 -5.72
C LEU A 43 -18.01 -22.19 -6.52
N HIS A 44 -18.77 -22.07 -7.62
CA HIS A 44 -18.79 -20.83 -8.39
C HIS A 44 -19.23 -19.65 -7.55
N GLN A 45 -20.23 -19.84 -6.69
CA GLN A 45 -20.76 -18.79 -5.83
C GLN A 45 -19.76 -18.37 -4.74
N TRP A 46 -19.02 -19.33 -4.16
CA TRP A 46 -17.96 -19.04 -3.18
C TRP A 46 -16.69 -18.46 -3.83
N VAL A 47 -16.33 -18.90 -5.03
CA VAL A 47 -15.23 -18.34 -5.83
C VAL A 47 -15.55 -16.91 -6.23
N ASP A 48 -16.77 -16.63 -6.67
CA ASP A 48 -17.21 -15.28 -7.00
C ASP A 48 -17.23 -14.38 -5.76
N PHE A 49 -17.68 -14.90 -4.61
CA PHE A 49 -17.64 -14.16 -3.35
C PHE A 49 -16.20 -13.87 -2.92
N GLY A 50 -15.34 -14.89 -2.93
CA GLY A 50 -13.92 -14.76 -2.62
C GLY A 50 -13.22 -13.79 -3.57
N LEU A 51 -13.47 -13.90 -4.87
CA LEU A 51 -12.93 -13.02 -5.90
C LEU A 51 -13.39 -11.57 -5.70
N ARG A 52 -14.68 -11.34 -5.42
CA ARG A 52 -15.20 -9.99 -5.14
C ARG A 52 -14.57 -9.38 -3.91
N VAL A 53 -14.43 -10.13 -2.82
CA VAL A 53 -13.80 -9.65 -1.59
C VAL A 53 -12.32 -9.34 -1.81
N VAL A 54 -11.58 -10.24 -2.48
CA VAL A 54 -10.17 -10.02 -2.82
C VAL A 54 -10.01 -8.81 -3.73
N LEU A 55 -10.87 -8.65 -4.74
CA LEU A 55 -10.83 -7.54 -5.67
C LEU A 55 -11.13 -6.21 -4.97
N LEU A 56 -12.10 -6.17 -4.06
CA LEU A 56 -12.37 -4.99 -3.21
C LEU A 56 -11.15 -4.62 -2.36
N VAL A 57 -10.53 -5.58 -1.69
CA VAL A 57 -9.33 -5.34 -0.87
C VAL A 57 -8.17 -4.83 -1.72
N MET A 58 -7.97 -5.42 -2.91
CA MET A 58 -6.94 -4.99 -3.87
C MET A 58 -7.18 -3.57 -4.37
N VAL A 59 -8.41 -3.22 -4.73
CA VAL A 59 -8.77 -1.85 -5.17
C VAL A 59 -8.59 -0.84 -4.03
N VAL A 60 -9.03 -1.16 -2.81
CA VAL A 60 -8.84 -0.28 -1.65
C VAL A 60 -7.34 -0.08 -1.37
N ARG A 61 -6.54 -1.14 -1.38
CA ARG A 61 -5.08 -1.06 -1.26
C ARG A 61 -4.49 -0.19 -2.37
N LEU A 62 -4.87 -0.43 -3.62
CA LEU A 62 -4.40 0.34 -4.77
C LEU A 62 -4.76 1.82 -4.64
N LEU A 63 -5.97 2.16 -4.22
CA LEU A 63 -6.39 3.54 -3.98
C LEU A 63 -5.61 4.18 -2.83
N LEU A 64 -5.32 3.44 -1.76
CA LEU A 64 -4.48 3.93 -0.67
C LEU A 64 -3.02 4.16 -1.12
N TYR A 65 -2.48 3.30 -1.98
CA TYR A 65 -1.12 3.44 -2.54
C TYR A 65 -1.02 4.50 -3.63
N CYS A 66 -1.97 4.58 -4.58
CA CYS A 66 -1.95 5.52 -5.71
C CYS A 66 -2.55 6.89 -5.38
N CYS A 67 -3.58 6.95 -4.53
CA CYS A 67 -4.34 8.19 -4.26
C CYS A 67 -4.29 8.64 -2.79
N GLY A 68 -3.93 7.75 -1.86
CA GLY A 68 -3.89 8.04 -0.42
C GLY A 68 -2.58 8.63 0.11
N GLY A 69 -1.49 8.61 -0.67
CA GLY A 69 -0.15 9.01 -0.20
C GLY A 69 0.39 10.34 -0.74
N GLY A 70 -0.22 10.95 -1.76
CA GLY A 70 0.40 12.04 -2.52
C GLY A 70 -0.42 13.33 -2.67
N GLY A 71 -1.60 13.40 -2.06
CA GLY A 71 -2.47 14.56 -2.15
C GLY A 71 -2.06 15.65 -1.17
N GLY A 72 -0.94 16.34 -1.45
CA GLY A 72 -0.42 17.44 -0.65
C GLY A 72 -1.40 18.59 -0.45
N ARG A 73 -2.34 18.45 0.49
CA ARG A 73 -2.80 19.56 1.33
C ARG A 73 -1.70 19.85 2.35
N GLY A 74 -0.49 20.10 1.86
CA GLY A 74 0.60 20.59 2.68
C GLY A 74 0.10 21.83 3.42
N ARG A 75 0.40 21.93 4.73
CA ARG A 75 0.01 23.09 5.54
C ARG A 75 0.42 24.35 4.77
N LYS A 76 -0.57 25.19 4.44
CA LYS A 76 -0.28 26.49 3.84
C LYS A 76 0.28 27.39 4.94
N MET A 77 1.33 28.14 4.62
CA MET A 77 1.92 29.13 5.51
C MET A 77 1.85 30.52 4.89
N LYS A 78 1.95 31.57 5.71
CA LYS A 78 2.14 32.93 5.19
C LYS A 78 3.49 32.98 4.47
N ALA A 79 3.49 33.43 3.23
CA ALA A 79 4.67 33.49 2.38
C ALA A 79 5.58 34.65 2.83
N PRO A 80 6.83 34.40 3.24
CA PRO A 80 7.73 35.44 3.72
C PRO A 80 7.99 36.49 2.63
N GLY A 81 7.77 37.76 2.91
CA GLY A 81 8.02 38.86 1.98
C GLY A 81 6.95 39.11 0.91
N ARG A 82 5.92 38.26 0.79
CA ARG A 82 4.78 38.45 -0.11
C ARG A 82 3.54 38.88 0.66
N HIS A 83 3.31 40.19 0.78
CA HIS A 83 2.14 40.89 1.37
C HIS A 83 0.91 40.01 1.70
N GLY A 84 0.98 39.20 2.77
CA GLY A 84 -0.13 38.34 3.23
C GLY A 84 -0.49 37.12 2.38
N ALA A 85 0.20 36.86 1.26
CA ALA A 85 -0.06 35.69 0.41
C ALA A 85 0.24 34.39 1.16
N ARG A 86 -0.51 33.32 0.87
CA ARG A 86 -0.25 31.99 1.41
C ARG A 86 0.42 31.10 0.37
N MET A 87 1.39 30.30 0.78
CA MET A 87 2.06 29.31 -0.05
C MET A 87 2.08 27.94 0.65
N PRO A 88 2.17 26.83 -0.10
CA PRO A 88 2.39 25.52 0.51
C PRO A 88 3.75 25.49 1.22
N ARG A 89 3.76 25.03 2.47
CA ARG A 89 4.98 24.96 3.30
C ARG A 89 6.03 24.00 2.73
N SER A 90 5.59 22.90 2.11
CA SER A 90 6.46 21.90 1.48
C SER A 90 7.32 22.49 0.36
N GLU A 91 6.75 23.38 -0.47
CA GLU A 91 7.53 24.04 -1.54
C GLU A 91 8.59 24.98 -0.98
N PHE A 92 8.31 25.66 0.13
CA PHE A 92 9.29 26.52 0.80
C PHE A 92 10.43 25.72 1.41
N GLU A 93 10.10 24.64 2.14
CA GLU A 93 11.09 23.79 2.82
C GLU A 93 11.95 23.01 1.81
N ALA A 94 11.40 22.62 0.66
CA ALA A 94 12.15 21.94 -0.39
C ALA A 94 13.23 22.84 -1.04
N ASN A 95 12.96 24.13 -1.23
CA ASN A 95 13.92 25.06 -1.84
C ASN A 95 13.77 26.52 -1.35
N PRO A 96 14.27 26.83 -0.14
CA PRO A 96 14.14 28.17 0.42
C PRO A 96 14.94 29.22 -0.36
N ARG A 97 16.13 28.85 -0.89
CA ARG A 97 16.97 29.76 -1.67
C ARG A 97 16.29 30.17 -2.98
N GLY A 98 15.72 29.21 -3.69
CA GLY A 98 14.98 29.45 -4.94
C GLY A 98 13.77 30.36 -4.72
N TYR A 99 13.04 30.19 -3.61
CA TYR A 99 11.96 31.09 -3.22
C TYR A 99 12.42 32.55 -3.14
N PHE A 100 13.51 32.83 -2.40
CA PHE A 100 13.99 34.21 -2.22
C PHE A 100 14.60 34.81 -3.49
N VAL A 101 15.30 34.03 -4.31
CA VAL A 101 15.83 34.50 -5.60
C VAL A 101 14.68 34.93 -6.51
N ASN A 102 13.68 34.08 -6.68
CA ASN A 102 12.49 34.39 -7.47
C ASN A 102 11.71 35.58 -6.89
N HIS A 103 11.67 35.69 -5.56
CA HIS A 103 11.01 36.79 -4.88
C HIS A 103 11.72 38.14 -5.15
N ARG A 104 13.06 38.15 -5.17
CA ARG A 104 13.85 39.35 -5.50
C ARG A 104 13.73 39.71 -6.98
N ALA A 105 13.78 38.72 -7.87
CA ALA A 105 13.60 38.93 -9.30
C ALA A 105 12.25 39.59 -9.61
N LYS A 106 11.18 39.18 -8.91
CA LYS A 106 9.85 39.81 -9.05
C LYS A 106 9.77 41.21 -8.46
N LYS A 107 10.49 41.51 -7.38
CA LYS A 107 10.54 42.86 -6.80
C LYS A 107 11.36 43.84 -7.64
N GLY A 108 12.42 43.38 -8.32
CA GLY A 108 13.25 44.20 -9.21
C GLY A 108 12.63 44.48 -10.58
N HIS A 109 11.40 44.06 -10.82
CA HIS A 109 10.66 44.25 -12.08
C HIS A 109 9.34 45.02 -11.88
N ALA A 110 9.14 45.63 -10.71
CA ALA A 110 8.07 46.59 -10.52
C ALA A 110 8.51 47.94 -11.13
N PRO A 111 7.70 48.57 -12.01
CA PRO A 111 7.96 49.91 -12.51
C PRO A 111 7.99 50.95 -11.39
#